data_AF-A0A5F1YEP4-F1
#
_entry.id   AF-A0A5F1YEP4-F1
#
_cell.length_a   1.000
_cell.length_b   1.000
_cell.length_c   1.000
_cell.angle_alpha   90.00
_cell.angle_beta   90.00
_cell.angle_gamma   90.00
#
_symmetry.space_group_name_H-M   'P 1'
#
loop_
_entity.id
_entity.type
_entity.pdbx_description
1 polymer ?
#
loop_
_entity_poly.entity_id
_entity_poly.type
_entity_poly.pdbx_seq_one_letter_code
_entity_poly.pdbx_strand_id
1 'polypeptide(L)'
;MFWKKLTYFFSFLFLCHGISAYQEDGHFYTVQTVLNNFHTPSPLTKEETALVAFCAQLPDEVPELDAISVYRKLAFGHPLQFLLWVFADRGSGDVLGRMAEVQQLLHGLTGGNSEHLRKVALETLDHLRRELTSKKEKQPEKLCALGFAFHLLGDSFAHRKLSNPKKMYPTGRGHASDMTLPDQPVHSDSRVTEWENYAKGIPNLFRSNLKDVVIRDDFPKVRELTGDNNPWHCIFGTKCEDNMRKILLNRLRESDSFPKYDPIQKERYPASNCQGYVEKVVESRDIPFTPNCEKSWKIYKTVSMEIWKRLGYFQDTTSRKQIELYEGDGLWQNQ
;
A
#
# COMPACT_ATOMS: atom_id res chain seq x y z
N MET A 1 -24.18 -20.17 -23.48
CA MET A 1 -23.70 -18.91 -22.86
C MET A 1 -22.61 -19.08 -21.81
N PHE A 2 -22.56 -20.20 -21.07
CA PHE A 2 -21.56 -20.44 -20.01
C PHE A 2 -20.11 -20.56 -20.53
N TRP A 3 -19.89 -21.25 -21.65
CA TRP A 3 -18.56 -21.46 -22.24
C TRP A 3 -17.89 -20.20 -22.81
N LYS A 4 -18.67 -19.24 -23.33
CA LYS A 4 -18.14 -17.94 -23.79
C LYS A 4 -17.69 -17.07 -22.61
N LYS A 5 -18.33 -17.17 -21.44
CA LYS A 5 -17.89 -16.46 -20.23
C LYS A 5 -16.61 -17.08 -19.64
N LEU A 6 -16.45 -18.40 -19.73
CA LEU A 6 -15.27 -19.12 -19.22
C LEU A 6 -13.99 -18.82 -20.03
N THR A 7 -14.11 -18.68 -21.36
CA THR A 7 -12.97 -18.35 -22.24
C THR A 7 -12.50 -16.90 -22.12
N TYR A 8 -13.42 -15.95 -21.91
CA TYR A 8 -13.06 -14.58 -21.52
C TYR A 8 -12.37 -14.53 -20.15
N PHE A 9 -12.74 -15.42 -19.23
CA PHE A 9 -12.22 -15.45 -17.87
C PHE A 9 -10.74 -15.91 -17.79
N PHE A 10 -10.38 -16.98 -18.52
CA PHE A 10 -8.98 -17.42 -18.60
C PHE A 10 -8.09 -16.42 -19.36
N SER A 11 -8.62 -15.73 -20.36
CA SER A 11 -7.89 -14.70 -21.10
C SER A 11 -7.57 -13.47 -20.22
N PHE A 12 -8.46 -13.12 -19.29
CA PHE A 12 -8.27 -11.98 -18.36
C PHE A 12 -7.19 -12.26 -17.29
N LEU A 13 -7.11 -13.49 -16.77
CA LEU A 13 -6.08 -13.91 -15.80
C LEU A 13 -4.66 -13.80 -16.37
N PHE A 14 -4.50 -13.98 -17.69
CA PHE A 14 -3.23 -13.81 -18.40
C PHE A 14 -2.95 -12.36 -18.81
N LEU A 15 -3.97 -11.55 -19.12
CA LEU A 15 -3.78 -10.13 -19.49
C LEU A 15 -3.33 -9.25 -18.32
N CYS A 16 -3.60 -9.64 -17.06
CA CYS A 16 -3.05 -8.95 -15.89
C CYS A 16 -1.53 -9.17 -15.69
N HIS A 17 -0.86 -10.05 -16.45
CA HIS A 17 0.60 -10.19 -16.41
C HIS A 17 1.35 -9.14 -17.25
N GLY A 18 0.71 -8.61 -18.30
CA GLY A 18 1.38 -7.73 -19.27
C GLY A 18 1.08 -6.24 -19.10
N ILE A 19 0.12 -5.92 -18.23
CA ILE A 19 -0.31 -4.57 -17.92
C ILE A 19 -0.09 -4.41 -16.43
N SER A 20 0.91 -3.60 -16.06
CA SER A 20 1.36 -3.34 -14.69
C SER A 20 0.22 -2.78 -13.84
N ALA A 21 -0.71 -3.63 -13.39
CA ALA A 21 -1.97 -3.28 -12.73
C ALA A 21 -1.80 -2.40 -11.49
N TYR A 22 -0.59 -2.30 -10.96
CA TYR A 22 -0.19 -1.52 -9.79
C TYR A 22 1.19 -0.91 -10.05
N GLN A 23 1.46 0.28 -9.49
CA GLN A 23 2.74 0.96 -9.62
C GLN A 23 3.69 0.58 -8.48
N GLU A 24 4.95 0.29 -8.82
CA GLU A 24 5.89 -0.45 -7.96
C GLU A 24 6.59 0.35 -6.85
N ASP A 25 6.38 1.67 -6.74
CA ASP A 25 7.26 2.51 -5.89
C ASP A 25 6.64 3.75 -5.23
N GLY A 26 5.36 4.03 -5.46
CA GLY A 26 4.71 5.28 -5.02
C GLY A 26 4.69 5.45 -3.50
N HIS A 27 4.52 4.35 -2.75
CA HIS A 27 4.52 4.37 -1.29
C HIS A 27 5.91 4.70 -0.74
N PHE A 28 6.96 4.06 -1.27
CA PHE A 28 8.34 4.30 -0.84
C PHE A 28 8.71 5.79 -0.93
N TYR A 29 8.64 6.36 -2.14
CA TYR A 29 9.13 7.73 -2.36
C TYR A 29 8.27 8.77 -1.66
N THR A 30 6.95 8.59 -1.58
CA THR A 30 6.09 9.53 -0.87
C THR A 30 6.44 9.53 0.63
N VAL A 31 6.50 8.36 1.26
CA VAL A 31 6.81 8.24 2.70
C VAL A 31 8.22 8.74 3.00
N GLN A 32 9.23 8.29 2.24
CA GLN A 32 10.62 8.71 2.41
C GLN A 32 10.77 10.23 2.29
N THR A 33 10.15 10.83 1.27
CA THR A 33 10.24 12.28 1.04
C THR A 33 9.58 13.04 2.17
N VAL A 34 8.34 12.71 2.51
CA VAL A 34 7.59 13.44 3.54
C VAL A 34 8.28 13.33 4.91
N LEU A 35 8.71 12.13 5.31
CA LEU A 35 9.30 11.92 6.64
C LEU A 35 10.68 12.56 6.83
N ASN A 36 11.44 12.78 5.75
CA ASN A 36 12.75 13.45 5.79
C ASN A 36 12.67 14.98 5.63
N ASN A 37 11.52 15.53 5.25
CA ASN A 37 11.38 16.92 4.83
C ASN A 37 10.36 17.69 5.69
N PHE A 38 10.43 17.49 7.00
CA PHE A 38 9.76 18.34 7.98
C PHE A 38 10.61 19.58 8.29
N HIS A 39 9.99 20.74 8.53
CA HIS A 39 10.72 21.94 8.99
C HIS A 39 11.30 21.80 10.41
N THR A 40 10.87 20.80 11.14
CA THR A 40 11.26 20.50 12.51
C THR A 40 11.87 19.11 12.57
N PRO A 41 12.75 18.83 13.55
CA PRO A 41 13.35 17.51 13.69
C PRO A 41 12.29 16.39 13.72
N SER A 42 12.43 15.43 12.81
CA SER A 42 11.60 14.23 12.81
C SER A 42 11.82 13.44 14.11
N PRO A 43 10.79 12.80 14.68
CA PRO A 43 10.97 11.87 15.80
C PRO A 43 11.66 10.57 15.39
N LEU A 44 11.89 10.37 14.08
CA LEU A 44 12.62 9.27 13.51
C LEU A 44 13.98 9.72 12.98
N THR A 45 15.02 8.90 13.13
CA THR A 45 16.30 9.14 12.44
C THR A 45 16.17 8.91 10.92
N LYS A 46 17.20 9.28 10.16
CA LYS A 46 17.24 9.01 8.70
C LYS A 46 17.17 7.50 8.42
N GLU A 47 17.87 6.70 9.21
CA GLU A 47 17.87 5.24 9.13
C GLU A 47 16.50 4.65 9.47
N GLU A 48 15.88 5.13 10.56
CA GLU A 48 14.53 4.69 10.95
C GLU A 48 13.50 5.06 9.88
N THR A 49 13.64 6.25 9.28
CA THR A 49 12.79 6.71 8.18
C THR A 49 12.96 5.82 6.94
N ALA A 50 14.20 5.48 6.57
CA ALA A 50 14.48 4.58 5.46
C ALA A 50 13.84 3.21 5.65
N LEU A 51 13.86 2.65 6.87
CA LEU A 51 13.19 1.39 7.19
C LEU A 51 11.67 1.51 7.08
N VAL A 52 11.07 2.60 7.60
CA VAL A 52 9.63 2.83 7.51
C VAL A 52 9.19 2.97 6.05
N ALA A 53 9.92 3.71 5.24
CA ALA A 53 9.63 3.86 3.81
C ALA A 53 9.78 2.54 3.05
N PHE A 54 10.86 1.79 3.30
CA PHE A 54 11.06 0.44 2.76
C PHE A 54 9.87 -0.48 3.10
N CYS A 55 9.48 -0.54 4.37
CA CYS A 55 8.34 -1.36 4.79
C CYS A 55 6.98 -0.83 4.34
N ALA A 56 6.87 0.43 3.89
CA ALA A 56 5.66 0.92 3.22
C ALA A 56 5.52 0.42 1.77
N GLN A 57 6.62 0.00 1.15
CA GLN A 57 6.63 -0.58 -0.20
C GLN A 57 6.63 -2.11 -0.17
N LEU A 58 7.18 -2.70 0.88
CA LEU A 58 7.30 -4.15 1.06
C LEU A 58 6.02 -4.95 0.76
N PRO A 59 4.79 -4.49 1.11
CA PRO A 59 3.56 -5.20 0.75
C PRO A 59 3.40 -5.48 -0.75
N ASP A 60 3.81 -4.57 -1.63
CA ASP A 60 3.73 -4.76 -3.08
C ASP A 60 4.92 -5.57 -3.64
N GLU A 61 5.95 -5.78 -2.82
CA GLU A 61 7.20 -6.40 -3.27
C GLU A 61 7.22 -7.91 -2.98
N VAL A 62 6.55 -8.37 -1.93
CA VAL A 62 6.68 -9.76 -1.47
C VAL A 62 5.38 -10.56 -1.67
N PRO A 63 5.45 -11.77 -2.25
CA PRO A 63 4.25 -12.54 -2.62
C PRO A 63 3.28 -12.82 -1.47
N GLU A 64 3.75 -12.86 -0.23
CA GLU A 64 2.92 -13.14 0.93
C GLU A 64 1.99 -11.99 1.29
N LEU A 65 2.44 -10.76 1.04
CA LEU A 65 1.76 -9.51 1.39
C LEU A 65 1.12 -8.82 0.18
N ASP A 66 1.45 -9.25 -1.04
CA ASP A 66 0.94 -8.66 -2.28
C ASP A 66 -0.51 -9.09 -2.57
N ALA A 67 -1.39 -8.09 -2.77
CA ALA A 67 -2.80 -8.26 -3.14
C ALA A 67 -3.02 -9.20 -4.34
N ILE A 68 -2.16 -9.14 -5.35
CA ILE A 68 -2.28 -9.97 -6.57
C ILE A 68 -1.86 -11.41 -6.28
N SER A 69 -0.71 -11.59 -5.64
CA SER A 69 -0.15 -12.89 -5.33
C SER A 69 -1.08 -13.71 -4.47
N VAL A 70 -1.70 -13.11 -3.43
CA VAL A 70 -2.69 -13.82 -2.61
C VAL A 70 -3.97 -14.16 -3.39
N TYR A 71 -4.42 -13.29 -4.29
CA TYR A 71 -5.59 -13.54 -5.14
C TYR A 71 -5.33 -14.67 -6.14
N ARG A 72 -4.13 -14.71 -6.73
CA ARG A 72 -3.70 -15.78 -7.64
C ARG A 72 -3.54 -17.11 -6.95
N LYS A 73 -2.92 -17.12 -5.78
CA LYS A 73 -2.76 -18.34 -4.98
C LYS A 73 -4.13 -18.96 -4.68
N LEU A 74 -5.13 -18.14 -4.38
CA LEU A 74 -6.52 -18.59 -4.26
C LEU A 74 -7.07 -19.17 -5.57
N ALA A 75 -6.88 -18.48 -6.70
CA ALA A 75 -7.38 -18.92 -8.00
C ALA A 75 -6.82 -20.27 -8.44
N PHE A 76 -5.52 -20.51 -8.24
CA PHE A 76 -4.85 -21.75 -8.62
C PHE A 76 -4.96 -22.87 -7.58
N GLY A 77 -4.87 -22.52 -6.28
CA GLY A 77 -4.91 -23.50 -5.20
C GLY A 77 -6.31 -23.98 -4.85
N HIS A 78 -7.33 -23.13 -5.03
CA HIS A 78 -8.72 -23.44 -4.65
C HIS A 78 -9.74 -22.95 -5.71
N PRO A 79 -9.68 -23.47 -6.95
CA PRO A 79 -10.47 -22.94 -8.07
C PRO A 79 -11.98 -22.95 -7.84
N LEU A 80 -12.52 -23.94 -7.13
CA LEU A 80 -13.96 -23.98 -6.80
C LEU A 80 -14.36 -22.86 -5.81
N GLN A 81 -13.55 -22.62 -4.77
CA GLN A 81 -13.78 -21.54 -3.81
C GLN A 81 -13.63 -20.18 -4.48
N PHE A 82 -12.64 -20.06 -5.36
CA PHE A 82 -12.46 -18.88 -6.18
C PHE A 82 -13.67 -18.59 -7.10
N LEU A 83 -14.22 -19.61 -7.78
CA LEU A 83 -15.43 -19.45 -8.60
C LEU A 83 -16.65 -19.05 -7.76
N LEU A 84 -16.83 -19.68 -6.59
CA LEU A 84 -17.89 -19.30 -5.64
C LEU A 84 -17.74 -17.85 -5.18
N TRP A 85 -16.52 -17.40 -4.92
CA TRP A 85 -16.25 -16.02 -4.53
C TRP A 85 -16.58 -15.04 -5.65
N VAL A 86 -16.09 -15.32 -6.87
CA VAL A 86 -16.24 -14.43 -8.02
C VAL A 86 -17.70 -14.28 -8.46
N PHE A 87 -18.49 -15.37 -8.43
CA PHE A 87 -19.84 -15.37 -8.99
C PHE A 87 -20.96 -15.27 -7.94
N ALA A 88 -20.70 -15.70 -6.71
CA ALA A 88 -21.72 -15.77 -5.67
C ALA A 88 -21.33 -15.02 -4.39
N ASP A 89 -20.14 -14.40 -4.34
CA ASP A 89 -19.62 -13.72 -3.16
C ASP A 89 -19.57 -14.65 -1.92
N ARG A 90 -19.32 -15.94 -2.14
CA ARG A 90 -19.31 -16.99 -1.09
C ARG A 90 -17.98 -17.78 -1.09
N GLY A 91 -17.64 -18.35 0.05
CA GLY A 91 -16.59 -19.37 0.16
C GLY A 91 -16.21 -19.63 1.61
N SER A 92 -15.28 -20.56 1.83
CA SER A 92 -14.78 -20.87 3.17
C SER A 92 -13.89 -19.75 3.70
N GLY A 93 -14.11 -19.34 4.96
CA GLY A 93 -13.23 -18.41 5.68
C GLY A 93 -11.79 -18.88 5.74
N ASP A 94 -11.54 -20.19 5.86
CA ASP A 94 -10.19 -20.76 5.89
C ASP A 94 -9.41 -20.56 4.58
N VAL A 95 -10.14 -20.46 3.46
CA VAL A 95 -9.56 -20.36 2.11
C VAL A 95 -9.51 -18.91 1.65
N LEU A 96 -10.58 -18.14 1.87
CA LEU A 96 -10.69 -16.75 1.45
C LEU A 96 -10.07 -15.78 2.46
N GLY A 97 -9.94 -16.20 3.71
CA GLY A 97 -9.50 -15.38 4.84
C GLY A 97 -8.17 -14.70 4.60
N ARG A 98 -7.18 -15.43 4.06
CA ARG A 98 -5.86 -14.86 3.75
C ARG A 98 -5.93 -13.75 2.71
N MET A 99 -6.66 -13.96 1.62
CA MET A 99 -6.83 -12.94 0.58
C MET A 99 -7.56 -11.72 1.15
N ALA A 100 -8.64 -11.93 1.90
CA ALA A 100 -9.38 -10.84 2.52
C ALA A 100 -8.53 -10.06 3.53
N GLU A 101 -7.75 -10.75 4.35
CA GLU A 101 -6.86 -10.16 5.34
C GLU A 101 -5.83 -9.24 4.68
N VAL A 102 -5.07 -9.74 3.70
CA VAL A 102 -4.07 -8.95 3.00
C VAL A 102 -4.72 -7.80 2.23
N GLN A 103 -5.74 -8.08 1.43
CA GLN A 103 -6.33 -7.06 0.57
C GLN A 103 -7.11 -5.98 1.36
N GLN A 104 -7.73 -6.31 2.49
CA GLN A 104 -8.46 -5.31 3.28
C GLN A 104 -7.55 -4.60 4.27
N LEU A 105 -6.70 -5.33 4.99
CA LEU A 105 -5.87 -4.73 6.05
C LEU A 105 -4.64 -4.03 5.49
N LEU A 106 -3.99 -4.51 4.43
CA LEU A 106 -2.87 -3.78 3.81
C LEU A 106 -3.36 -2.88 2.69
N HIS A 107 -4.13 -3.45 1.75
CA HIS A 107 -4.42 -2.74 0.51
C HIS A 107 -5.73 -1.96 0.50
N GLY A 108 -6.49 -1.93 1.59
CA GLY A 108 -7.73 -1.14 1.65
C GLY A 108 -8.82 -1.53 0.64
N LEU A 109 -8.72 -2.70 -0.01
CA LEU A 109 -9.67 -3.21 -1.00
C LEU A 109 -10.91 -3.78 -0.30
N THR A 110 -11.74 -2.89 0.25
CA THR A 110 -12.89 -3.24 1.10
C THR A 110 -14.23 -3.23 0.37
N GLY A 111 -14.34 -2.46 -0.71
CA GLY A 111 -15.60 -2.17 -1.38
C GLY A 111 -16.52 -1.21 -0.61
N GLY A 112 -16.14 -0.84 0.61
CA GLY A 112 -16.92 -0.04 1.55
C GLY A 112 -16.71 1.47 1.39
N ASN A 113 -17.07 2.22 2.42
CA ASN A 113 -16.92 3.68 2.45
C ASN A 113 -15.44 4.10 2.55
N SER A 114 -15.00 4.99 1.67
CA SER A 114 -13.60 5.44 1.60
C SER A 114 -13.16 6.29 2.79
N GLU A 115 -14.05 7.13 3.32
CA GLU A 115 -13.78 7.95 4.49
C GLU A 115 -13.67 7.12 5.76
N HIS A 116 -14.48 6.07 5.88
CA HIS A 116 -14.37 5.14 7.00
C HIS A 116 -13.03 4.40 6.97
N LEU A 117 -12.62 3.87 5.82
CA LEU A 117 -11.31 3.21 5.70
C LEU A 117 -10.16 4.18 5.97
N ARG A 118 -10.24 5.42 5.47
CA ARG A 118 -9.24 6.45 5.76
C ARG A 118 -9.11 6.70 7.26
N LYS A 119 -10.24 6.78 7.98
CA LYS A 119 -10.23 6.93 9.44
C LYS A 119 -9.53 5.76 10.13
N VAL A 120 -9.81 4.53 9.69
CA VAL A 120 -9.15 3.33 10.19
C VAL A 120 -7.64 3.41 9.98
N ALA A 121 -7.18 3.72 8.75
CA ALA A 121 -5.77 3.85 8.44
C ALA A 121 -5.06 4.90 9.31
N LEU A 122 -5.69 6.07 9.49
CA LEU A 122 -5.18 7.15 10.34
C LEU A 122 -5.05 6.72 11.81
N GLU A 123 -6.07 6.05 12.37
CA GLU A 123 -6.05 5.61 13.77
C GLU A 123 -5.06 4.45 14.01
N THR A 124 -4.90 3.53 13.05
CA THR A 124 -3.88 2.47 13.09
C THR A 124 -2.47 3.06 13.08
N LEU A 125 -2.19 3.98 12.15
CA LEU A 125 -0.90 4.66 12.06
C LEU A 125 -0.60 5.45 13.34
N ASP A 126 -1.56 6.23 13.84
CA ASP A 126 -1.36 7.04 15.05
C ASP A 126 -1.14 6.17 16.29
N HIS A 127 -1.81 5.02 16.40
CA HIS A 127 -1.56 4.06 17.49
C HIS A 127 -0.10 3.55 17.46
N LEU A 128 0.35 3.00 16.33
CA LEU A 128 1.72 2.47 16.18
C LEU A 128 2.78 3.55 16.41
N ARG A 129 2.53 4.75 15.92
CA ARG A 129 3.40 5.91 16.11
C ARG A 129 3.50 6.31 17.58
N ARG A 130 2.40 6.37 18.33
CA ARG A 130 2.40 6.70 19.77
C ARG A 130 3.25 5.70 20.54
N GLU A 131 3.10 4.41 20.26
CA GLU A 131 3.93 3.38 20.88
C GLU A 131 5.43 3.59 20.62
N LEU A 132 5.80 3.93 19.37
CA LEU A 132 7.19 4.19 18.99
C LEU A 132 7.78 5.44 19.65
N THR A 133 7.03 6.55 19.67
CA THR A 133 7.51 7.84 20.23
C THR A 133 7.69 7.83 21.74
N SER A 134 7.09 6.86 22.44
CA SER A 134 7.24 6.70 23.89
C SER A 134 8.53 5.98 24.32
N LYS A 135 9.31 5.45 23.38
CA LYS A 135 10.50 4.63 23.67
C LYS A 135 11.76 5.26 23.09
N LYS A 136 12.88 5.13 23.81
CA LYS A 136 14.19 5.64 23.39
C LYS A 136 14.80 4.81 22.25
N GLU A 137 14.67 3.50 22.34
CA GLU A 137 15.07 2.56 21.28
C GLU A 137 13.83 1.97 20.62
N LYS A 138 13.79 2.05 19.29
CA LYS A 138 12.68 1.56 18.48
C LYS A 138 13.07 0.23 17.87
N GLN A 139 12.26 -0.79 18.13
CA GLN A 139 12.47 -2.12 17.54
C GLN A 139 12.20 -2.07 16.03
N PRO A 140 13.07 -2.67 15.18
CA PRO A 140 12.88 -2.70 13.73
C PRO A 140 11.50 -3.20 13.31
N GLU A 141 10.94 -4.19 14.01
CA GLU A 141 9.63 -4.75 13.70
C GLU A 141 8.49 -3.75 13.92
N LYS A 142 8.60 -2.88 14.93
CA LYS A 142 7.62 -1.82 15.18
C LYS A 142 7.72 -0.70 14.14
N LEU A 143 8.93 -0.36 13.72
CA LEU A 143 9.16 0.58 12.62
C LEU A 143 8.61 0.03 11.30
N CYS A 144 8.83 -1.26 11.03
CA CYS A 144 8.32 -1.91 9.84
C CYS A 144 6.78 -2.01 9.85
N ALA A 145 6.18 -2.32 11.01
CA ALA A 145 4.73 -2.26 11.19
C ALA A 145 4.16 -0.84 10.97
N LEU A 146 4.88 0.21 11.36
CA LEU A 146 4.51 1.59 11.03
C LEU A 146 4.55 1.83 9.51
N GLY A 147 5.51 1.25 8.80
CA GLY A 147 5.57 1.23 7.33
C GLY A 147 4.31 0.62 6.71
N PHE A 148 3.86 -0.55 7.18
CA PHE A 148 2.60 -1.16 6.73
C PHE A 148 1.37 -0.28 6.97
N ALA A 149 1.35 0.50 8.07
CA ALA A 149 0.28 1.46 8.29
C ALA A 149 0.34 2.68 7.34
N PHE A 150 1.54 3.11 6.94
CA PHE A 150 1.68 4.13 5.89
C PHE A 150 1.24 3.63 4.52
N HIS A 151 1.49 2.35 4.22
CA HIS A 151 1.00 1.67 3.02
C HIS A 151 -0.52 1.72 2.96
N LEU A 152 -1.22 1.22 4.00
CA LEU A 152 -2.68 1.28 4.08
C LEU A 152 -3.21 2.73 4.00
N LEU A 153 -2.52 3.68 4.63
CA LEU A 153 -2.91 5.09 4.53
C LEU A 153 -2.84 5.58 3.08
N GLY A 154 -1.77 5.28 2.34
CA GLY A 154 -1.66 5.59 0.91
C GLY A 154 -2.80 4.95 0.10
N ASP A 155 -3.07 3.67 0.35
CA ASP A 155 -4.12 2.92 -0.35
C ASP A 155 -5.53 3.40 -0.05
N SER A 156 -5.75 4.02 1.11
CA SER A 156 -7.03 4.69 1.43
C SER A 156 -7.33 5.89 0.53
N PHE A 157 -6.30 6.44 -0.15
CA PHE A 157 -6.44 7.44 -1.21
C PHE A 157 -6.37 6.79 -2.59
N ALA A 158 -5.44 5.85 -2.81
CA ALA A 158 -5.21 5.23 -4.11
C ALA A 158 -6.41 4.40 -4.58
N HIS A 159 -6.91 3.50 -3.73
CA HIS A 159 -7.93 2.53 -4.10
C HIS A 159 -9.38 3.04 -3.94
N ARG A 160 -9.58 4.36 -4.03
CA ARG A 160 -10.90 4.96 -4.21
C ARG A 160 -11.37 4.73 -5.65
N LYS A 161 -12.62 4.32 -5.83
CA LYS A 161 -13.19 4.11 -7.18
C LYS A 161 -13.18 5.41 -7.98
N LEU A 162 -12.65 5.36 -9.20
CA LEU A 162 -12.62 6.53 -10.08
C LEU A 162 -14.04 7.05 -10.38
N SER A 163 -14.99 6.14 -10.60
CA SER A 163 -16.40 6.48 -10.84
C SER A 163 -17.17 6.92 -9.59
N ASN A 164 -16.67 6.62 -8.39
CA ASN A 164 -17.32 6.99 -7.13
C ASN A 164 -16.29 7.05 -5.98
N PRO A 165 -15.62 8.21 -5.79
CA PRO A 165 -14.57 8.35 -4.78
C PRO A 165 -15.01 8.12 -3.33
N LYS A 166 -16.32 8.07 -3.06
CA LYS A 166 -16.88 7.73 -1.74
C LYS A 166 -16.81 6.23 -1.43
N LYS A 167 -16.41 5.39 -2.39
CA LYS A 167 -16.29 3.95 -2.24
C LYS A 167 -14.89 3.45 -2.58
N MET A 168 -14.44 2.45 -1.85
CA MET A 168 -13.23 1.70 -2.15
C MET A 168 -13.48 0.65 -3.24
N TYR A 169 -12.41 0.18 -3.88
CA TYR A 169 -12.46 -1.04 -4.68
C TYR A 169 -12.72 -2.28 -3.81
N PRO A 170 -13.45 -3.28 -4.32
CA PRO A 170 -13.80 -4.46 -3.54
C PRO A 170 -12.66 -5.47 -3.44
N THR A 171 -12.66 -6.25 -2.36
CA THR A 171 -11.82 -7.45 -2.21
C THR A 171 -12.05 -8.42 -3.38
N GLY A 172 -11.01 -9.15 -3.74
CA GLY A 172 -10.92 -10.04 -4.89
C GLY A 172 -10.24 -9.31 -6.04
N ARG A 173 -11.05 -8.88 -7.00
CA ARG A 173 -10.56 -8.29 -8.25
C ARG A 173 -10.01 -6.86 -8.12
N GLY A 174 -10.16 -6.21 -6.97
CA GLY A 174 -9.73 -4.82 -6.77
C GLY A 174 -10.25 -3.87 -7.84
N HIS A 175 -9.35 -3.09 -8.43
CA HIS A 175 -9.60 -2.19 -9.56
C HIS A 175 -9.20 -2.77 -10.91
N ALA A 176 -9.26 -4.10 -11.09
CA ALA A 176 -8.99 -4.70 -12.40
C ALA A 176 -9.83 -4.09 -13.55
N SER A 177 -11.01 -3.52 -13.26
CA SER A 177 -11.82 -2.80 -14.26
C SER A 177 -11.25 -1.44 -14.68
N ASP A 178 -10.49 -0.81 -13.81
CA ASP A 178 -9.89 0.51 -13.98
C ASP A 178 -8.38 0.41 -14.18
N MET A 179 -7.89 -0.81 -14.42
CA MET A 179 -6.49 -1.15 -14.71
C MET A 179 -5.56 -0.60 -13.62
N THR A 180 -4.47 0.05 -14.02
CA THR A 180 -3.40 0.59 -13.16
C THR A 180 -3.68 2.01 -12.69
N LEU A 181 -4.73 2.62 -13.21
CA LEU A 181 -4.97 4.06 -13.09
C LEU A 181 -5.11 4.49 -11.63
N PRO A 182 -5.83 3.76 -10.75
CA PRO A 182 -5.95 4.16 -9.34
C PRO A 182 -4.61 4.27 -8.61
N ASP A 183 -3.55 3.63 -9.08
CA ASP A 183 -2.24 3.62 -8.43
C ASP A 183 -1.29 4.68 -8.98
N GLN A 184 -1.73 5.42 -9.99
CA GLN A 184 -0.98 6.50 -10.63
C GLN A 184 -1.44 7.85 -10.10
N PRO A 185 -0.69 8.52 -9.19
CA PRO A 185 -1.00 9.86 -8.74
C PRO A 185 -1.20 10.85 -9.89
N VAL A 186 -0.42 10.75 -10.97
CA VAL A 186 -0.44 11.73 -12.07
C VAL A 186 -1.27 11.30 -13.28
N HIS A 187 -2.23 10.39 -13.13
CA HIS A 187 -3.14 10.09 -14.23
C HIS A 187 -4.25 11.14 -14.43
N SER A 188 -4.58 11.92 -13.39
CA SER A 188 -5.57 13.01 -13.47
C SER A 188 -5.40 14.03 -12.34
N ASP A 189 -5.94 15.23 -12.51
CA ASP A 189 -5.88 16.30 -11.50
C ASP A 189 -6.53 15.89 -10.17
N SER A 190 -7.63 15.14 -10.24
CA SER A 190 -8.31 14.61 -9.05
C SER A 190 -7.38 13.69 -8.25
N ARG A 191 -6.44 13.04 -8.90
CA ARG A 191 -5.59 11.99 -8.31
C ARG A 191 -4.31 12.56 -7.76
N VAL A 192 -3.78 13.58 -8.41
CA VAL A 192 -2.75 14.45 -7.82
C VAL A 192 -3.30 15.10 -6.57
N THR A 193 -4.56 15.54 -6.57
CA THR A 193 -5.21 16.11 -5.38
C THR A 193 -5.32 15.10 -4.25
N GLU A 194 -5.70 13.85 -4.53
CA GLU A 194 -5.77 12.78 -3.52
C GLU A 194 -4.38 12.44 -2.96
N TRP A 195 -3.36 12.32 -3.82
CA TRP A 195 -1.97 12.10 -3.40
C TRP A 195 -1.42 13.28 -2.58
N GLU A 196 -1.72 14.52 -2.98
CA GLU A 196 -1.32 15.71 -2.25
C GLU A 196 -1.98 15.75 -0.86
N ASN A 197 -3.26 15.38 -0.75
CA ASN A 197 -3.95 15.27 0.52
C ASN A 197 -3.34 14.20 1.42
N TYR A 198 -2.94 13.05 0.85
CA TYR A 198 -2.19 12.02 1.55
C TYR A 198 -0.87 12.58 2.10
N ALA A 199 -0.04 13.17 1.24
CA ALA A 199 1.27 13.67 1.60
C ALA A 199 1.20 14.83 2.61
N LYS A 200 0.24 15.74 2.47
CA LYS A 200 -0.04 16.82 3.43
C LYS A 200 -0.61 16.34 4.77
N GLY A 201 -1.25 15.17 4.79
CA GLY A 201 -1.83 14.58 6.01
C GLY A 201 -0.78 14.01 6.96
N ILE A 202 0.33 13.50 6.43
CA ILE A 202 1.36 12.80 7.21
C ILE A 202 1.98 13.67 8.34
N PRO A 203 2.39 14.94 8.15
CA PRO A 203 2.94 15.74 9.25
C PRO A 203 1.97 15.92 10.42
N ASN A 204 0.68 16.11 10.12
CA ASN A 204 -0.34 16.32 11.15
C ASN A 204 -0.46 15.11 12.09
N LEU A 205 -0.02 13.92 11.65
CA LEU A 205 -0.01 12.70 12.45
C LEU A 205 1.09 12.72 13.52
N PHE A 206 2.14 13.52 13.38
CA PHE A 206 3.25 13.60 14.33
C PHE A 206 3.16 14.77 15.34
N ARG A 207 1.94 15.29 15.59
CA ARG A 207 1.58 16.45 16.46
C ARG A 207 1.90 17.85 15.88
N SER A 208 1.10 18.82 16.31
CA SER A 208 0.93 20.21 15.83
C SER A 208 2.17 21.11 15.80
N ASN A 209 3.31 20.68 16.34
CA ASN A 209 4.50 21.52 16.42
C ASN A 209 5.40 21.33 15.20
N LEU A 210 5.16 20.29 14.39
CA LEU A 210 5.82 20.17 13.09
C LEU A 210 5.17 21.18 12.14
N LYS A 211 5.86 22.28 11.87
CA LYS A 211 5.45 23.20 10.80
C LYS A 211 5.55 22.45 9.47
N ASP A 212 4.50 22.59 8.67
CA ASP A 212 4.32 22.27 7.24
C ASP A 212 5.34 21.37 6.52
N VAL A 213 4.85 20.45 5.68
CA VAL A 213 5.74 19.67 4.80
C VAL A 213 6.50 20.61 3.85
N VAL A 214 7.81 20.42 3.72
CA VAL A 214 8.66 21.19 2.77
C VAL A 214 8.37 20.81 1.30
N ILE A 215 7.61 19.73 1.02
CA ILE A 215 7.20 19.39 -0.36
C ILE A 215 6.11 20.30 -0.94
N ARG A 216 5.72 21.37 -0.24
CA ARG A 216 4.73 22.33 -0.74
C ARG A 216 5.09 22.88 -2.12
N ASP A 217 6.38 23.12 -2.36
CA ASP A 217 6.89 23.63 -3.64
C ASP A 217 6.94 22.56 -4.74
N ASP A 218 6.78 21.29 -4.39
CA ASP A 218 6.80 20.17 -5.33
C ASP A 218 5.39 19.83 -5.83
N PHE A 219 4.33 20.14 -5.07
CA PHE A 219 2.95 19.91 -5.52
C PHE A 219 2.59 20.64 -6.82
N PRO A 220 2.93 21.94 -7.02
CA PRO A 220 2.70 22.60 -8.30
C PRO A 220 3.41 21.89 -9.46
N LYS A 221 4.67 21.47 -9.27
CA LYS A 221 5.45 20.75 -10.29
C LYS A 221 4.82 19.40 -10.65
N VAL A 222 4.27 18.69 -9.67
CA VAL A 222 3.56 17.41 -9.91
C VAL A 222 2.22 17.66 -10.60
N ARG A 223 1.49 18.73 -10.25
CA ARG A 223 0.25 19.13 -10.94
C ARG A 223 0.51 19.54 -12.40
N GLU A 224 1.67 20.11 -12.71
CA GLU A 224 2.06 20.41 -14.11
C GLU A 224 2.29 19.15 -14.95
N LEU A 225 2.47 17.98 -14.31
CA LEU A 225 2.50 16.70 -15.02
C LEU A 225 1.11 16.27 -15.49
N THR A 226 0.05 16.80 -14.87
CA THR A 226 -1.36 16.55 -15.24
C THR A 226 -1.97 17.73 -15.99
N GLY A 227 -3.12 17.49 -16.66
CA GLY A 227 -3.90 18.55 -17.32
C GLY A 227 -3.72 18.69 -18.84
N ASP A 228 -4.43 19.68 -19.40
CA ASP A 228 -4.69 19.91 -20.83
C ASP A 228 -3.45 20.00 -21.76
N ASN A 229 -2.25 20.17 -21.19
CA ASN A 229 -1.00 20.25 -21.94
C ASN A 229 -0.42 18.87 -22.29
N ASN A 230 -0.84 17.78 -21.64
CA ASN A 230 -0.30 16.42 -21.85
C ASN A 230 -1.34 15.28 -21.66
N PRO A 231 -2.58 15.38 -22.19
CA PRO A 231 -3.67 14.45 -21.86
C PRO A 231 -3.39 12.98 -22.23
N TRP A 232 -2.57 12.72 -23.25
CA TRP A 232 -2.26 11.37 -23.72
C TRP A 232 -0.99 10.78 -23.11
N HIS A 233 -0.13 11.59 -22.49
CA HIS A 233 1.18 11.13 -22.02
C HIS A 233 1.15 10.33 -20.72
N CYS A 234 0.14 10.55 -19.88
CA CYS A 234 0.02 9.87 -18.58
C CYS A 234 -0.96 8.69 -18.59
N ILE A 235 -1.82 8.56 -19.62
CA ILE A 235 -2.81 7.47 -19.71
C ILE A 235 -2.19 6.14 -20.17
N PHE A 236 -1.10 6.19 -20.95
CA PHE A 236 -0.52 5.00 -21.59
C PHE A 236 0.98 4.80 -21.31
N GLY A 237 1.59 5.51 -20.34
CA GLY A 237 3.02 5.38 -20.07
C GLY A 237 3.45 5.77 -18.67
N THR A 238 4.59 5.22 -18.24
CA THR A 238 5.22 5.49 -16.93
C THR A 238 5.88 6.87 -16.84
N LYS A 239 5.99 7.60 -17.96
CA LYS A 239 6.79 8.83 -18.07
C LYS A 239 6.38 9.91 -17.07
N CYS A 240 5.08 10.09 -16.84
CA CYS A 240 4.60 11.08 -15.87
C CYS A 240 4.98 10.66 -14.44
N GLU A 241 4.82 9.39 -14.11
CA GLU A 241 5.22 8.83 -12.81
C GLU A 241 6.75 8.88 -12.61
N ASP A 242 7.53 8.59 -13.65
CA ASP A 242 8.99 8.72 -13.63
C ASP A 242 9.41 10.18 -13.39
N ASN A 243 8.66 11.16 -13.92
CA ASN A 243 8.93 12.58 -13.67
C ASN A 243 8.54 12.98 -12.25
N MET A 244 7.40 12.50 -11.74
CA MET A 244 7.01 12.70 -10.35
C MET A 244 8.08 12.12 -9.40
N ARG A 245 8.55 10.91 -9.68
CA ARG A 245 9.66 10.27 -8.96
C ARG A 245 10.92 11.13 -8.99
N LYS A 246 11.31 11.67 -10.16
CA LYS A 246 12.47 12.57 -10.27
C LYS A 246 12.32 13.82 -9.42
N ILE A 247 11.12 14.39 -9.34
CA ILE A 247 10.84 15.54 -8.46
C ILE A 247 11.08 15.16 -7.00
N LEU A 248 10.53 14.03 -6.55
CA LEU A 248 10.70 13.53 -5.18
C LEU A 248 12.16 13.16 -4.85
N LEU A 249 12.86 12.50 -5.77
CA LEU A 249 14.28 12.17 -5.65
C LEU A 249 15.17 13.42 -5.57
N ASN A 250 14.84 14.46 -6.34
CA ASN A 250 15.56 15.73 -6.26
C ASN A 250 15.39 16.37 -4.87
N ARG A 251 14.17 16.36 -4.31
CA ARG A 251 13.91 16.82 -2.94
C ARG A 251 14.73 16.04 -1.91
N LEU A 252 14.77 14.72 -2.03
CA LEU A 252 15.57 13.85 -1.13
C LEU A 252 17.07 14.13 -1.24
N ARG A 253 17.57 14.49 -2.42
CA ARG A 253 18.96 14.92 -2.61
C ARG A 253 19.24 16.25 -1.93
N GLU A 254 18.35 17.23 -2.09
CA GLU A 254 18.47 18.55 -1.44
C GLU A 254 18.46 18.45 0.09
N SER A 255 17.76 17.46 0.65
CA SER A 255 17.69 17.24 2.11
C SER A 255 18.77 16.30 2.66
N ASP A 256 19.76 15.89 1.84
CA ASP A 256 20.78 14.89 2.21
C ASP A 256 20.16 13.58 2.74
N SER A 257 19.00 13.19 2.21
CA SER A 257 18.27 11.97 2.57
C SER A 257 18.04 11.06 1.38
N PHE A 258 18.94 11.12 0.39
CA PHE A 258 18.87 10.30 -0.81
C PHE A 258 18.90 8.81 -0.43
N PRO A 259 17.90 8.02 -0.85
CA PRO A 259 17.79 6.63 -0.45
C PRO A 259 18.85 5.79 -1.17
N LYS A 260 19.40 4.79 -0.47
CA LYS A 260 20.23 3.75 -1.09
C LYS A 260 19.37 2.66 -1.72
N TYR A 261 18.27 2.33 -1.05
CA TYR A 261 17.25 1.44 -1.56
C TYR A 261 16.50 2.06 -2.74
N ASP A 262 16.29 1.27 -3.79
CA ASP A 262 15.53 1.63 -4.99
C ASP A 262 14.53 0.50 -5.30
N PRO A 263 13.23 0.70 -5.06
CA PRO A 263 12.20 -0.33 -5.29
C PRO A 263 12.04 -0.73 -6.76
N ILE A 264 12.48 0.13 -7.71
CA ILE A 264 12.45 -0.21 -9.15
C ILE A 264 13.44 -1.32 -9.47
N GLN A 265 14.49 -1.46 -8.65
CA GLN A 265 15.50 -2.50 -8.81
C GLN A 265 15.13 -3.77 -8.05
N LYS A 266 13.84 -4.10 -7.94
CA LYS A 266 13.35 -5.28 -7.22
C LYS A 266 14.03 -6.57 -7.71
N GLU A 267 14.34 -6.71 -8.99
CA GLU A 267 15.04 -7.90 -9.52
C GLU A 267 16.47 -8.04 -9.00
N ARG A 268 17.07 -6.99 -8.42
CA ARG A 268 18.36 -7.04 -7.73
C ARG A 268 18.29 -7.86 -6.43
N TYR A 269 17.10 -8.03 -5.86
CA TYR A 269 16.87 -8.74 -4.60
C TYR A 269 15.95 -9.94 -4.80
N PRO A 270 16.30 -10.93 -5.65
CA PRO A 270 15.40 -12.02 -5.97
C PRO A 270 15.14 -12.89 -4.73
N ALA A 271 13.91 -12.95 -4.23
CA ALA A 271 13.56 -13.75 -3.06
C ALA A 271 12.22 -14.46 -3.28
N SER A 272 12.09 -15.65 -2.67
CA SER A 272 10.85 -16.43 -2.71
C SER A 272 9.88 -16.10 -1.58
N ASN A 273 10.33 -15.35 -0.58
CA ASN A 273 9.58 -14.96 0.60
C ASN A 273 10.06 -13.61 1.14
N CYS A 274 9.26 -13.00 2.02
CA CYS A 274 9.54 -11.69 2.60
C CYS A 274 10.85 -11.63 3.36
N GLN A 275 11.14 -12.63 4.21
CA GLN A 275 12.32 -12.58 5.07
C GLN A 275 13.61 -12.61 4.23
N GLY A 276 13.66 -13.46 3.20
CA GLY A 276 14.77 -13.51 2.26
C GLY A 276 14.92 -12.23 1.42
N TYR A 277 13.81 -11.53 1.13
CA TYR A 277 13.86 -10.22 0.46
C TYR A 277 14.53 -9.17 1.35
N VAL A 278 14.07 -9.06 2.60
CA VAL A 278 14.63 -8.15 3.61
C VAL A 278 16.13 -8.41 3.82
N GLU A 279 16.52 -9.68 3.97
CA GLU A 279 17.92 -10.06 4.16
C GLU A 279 18.81 -9.59 3.01
N LYS A 280 18.38 -9.76 1.76
CA LYS A 280 19.15 -9.32 0.58
C LYS A 280 19.31 -7.79 0.50
N VAL A 281 18.27 -7.04 0.85
CA VAL A 281 18.31 -5.57 0.86
C VAL A 281 19.27 -5.09 1.96
N VAL A 282 19.25 -5.73 3.13
CA VAL A 282 20.19 -5.43 4.23
C VAL A 282 21.63 -5.82 3.87
N GLU A 283 21.85 -7.00 3.28
CA GLU A 283 23.18 -7.45 2.82
C GLU A 283 23.79 -6.48 1.81
N SER A 284 22.95 -5.89 0.95
CA SER A 284 23.33 -4.84 0.00
C SER A 284 23.64 -3.49 0.66
N ARG A 285 23.43 -3.38 1.98
CA ARG A 285 23.61 -2.17 2.81
C ARG A 285 22.70 -1.01 2.41
N ASP A 286 21.57 -1.33 1.81
CA ASP A 286 20.60 -0.35 1.32
C ASP A 286 19.62 0.08 2.44
N ILE A 287 19.40 -0.80 3.43
CA ILE A 287 18.77 -0.48 4.72
C ILE A 287 19.63 -1.04 5.88
N PRO A 288 19.71 -0.38 7.04
CA PRO A 288 20.63 -0.77 8.12
C PRO A 288 20.03 -1.73 9.15
N PHE A 289 18.76 -2.10 9.01
CA PHE A 289 18.05 -2.94 9.97
C PHE A 289 17.40 -4.14 9.29
N THR A 290 17.43 -5.30 9.93
CA THR A 290 16.77 -6.52 9.48
C THR A 290 15.49 -6.76 10.29
N PRO A 291 14.33 -6.17 9.94
CA PRO A 291 13.09 -6.50 10.60
C PRO A 291 12.72 -7.97 10.35
N ASN A 292 12.13 -8.63 11.33
CA ASN A 292 11.47 -9.91 11.11
C ASN A 292 10.08 -9.68 10.49
N CYS A 293 9.84 -10.19 9.28
CA CYS A 293 8.58 -9.95 8.56
C CYS A 293 7.35 -10.47 9.34
N GLU A 294 7.47 -11.67 9.94
CA GLU A 294 6.36 -12.29 10.68
C GLU A 294 5.94 -11.48 11.90
N LYS A 295 6.90 -11.06 12.71
CA LYS A 295 6.65 -10.22 13.88
C LYS A 295 6.12 -8.85 13.47
N SER A 296 6.67 -8.24 12.42
CA SER A 296 6.20 -6.94 11.91
C SER A 296 4.73 -7.03 11.47
N TRP A 297 4.39 -8.09 10.72
CA TRP A 297 3.02 -8.38 10.31
C TRP A 297 2.11 -8.57 11.52
N LYS A 298 2.51 -9.39 12.49
CA LYS A 298 1.70 -9.67 13.69
C LYS A 298 1.41 -8.41 14.50
N ILE A 299 2.40 -7.52 14.66
CA ILE A 299 2.23 -6.22 15.33
C ILE A 299 1.20 -5.38 14.56
N TYR A 300 1.41 -5.22 13.25
CA TYR A 300 0.51 -4.44 12.40
C TYR A 300 -0.92 -4.97 12.40
N LYS A 301 -1.10 -6.27 12.12
CA LYS A 301 -2.39 -6.95 12.08
C LYS A 301 -3.14 -6.80 13.40
N THR A 302 -2.47 -7.03 14.53
CA THR A 302 -3.10 -6.90 15.86
C THR A 302 -3.66 -5.51 16.08
N VAL A 303 -2.84 -4.47 15.85
CA VAL A 303 -3.28 -3.08 16.03
C VAL A 303 -4.37 -2.71 15.03
N SER A 304 -4.17 -3.03 13.75
CA SER A 304 -5.17 -2.77 12.69
C SER A 304 -6.51 -3.40 13.08
N MET A 305 -6.53 -4.70 13.36
CA MET A 305 -7.75 -5.42 13.74
C MET A 305 -8.49 -4.82 14.95
N GLU A 306 -7.76 -4.39 15.98
CA GLU A 306 -8.36 -3.70 17.13
C GLU A 306 -9.09 -2.42 16.69
N ILE A 307 -8.44 -1.58 15.88
CA ILE A 307 -8.99 -0.33 15.37
C ILE A 307 -10.21 -0.57 14.48
N TRP A 308 -10.13 -1.53 13.55
CA TRP A 308 -11.25 -1.87 12.67
C TRP A 308 -12.49 -2.32 13.47
N LYS A 309 -12.30 -3.16 14.50
CA LYS A 309 -13.37 -3.61 15.40
C LYS A 309 -13.94 -2.43 16.19
N ARG A 310 -13.08 -1.60 16.77
CA ARG A 310 -13.48 -0.43 17.58
C ARG A 310 -14.30 0.58 16.79
N LEU A 311 -13.92 0.82 15.53
CA LEU A 311 -14.61 1.78 14.66
C LEU A 311 -15.88 1.20 14.02
N GLY A 312 -16.21 -0.08 14.28
CA GLY A 312 -17.44 -0.70 13.79
C GLY A 312 -17.44 -0.91 12.28
N TYR A 313 -16.27 -0.98 11.63
CA TYR A 313 -16.20 -1.23 10.19
C TYR A 313 -16.85 -2.57 9.83
N PHE A 314 -16.66 -3.57 10.69
CA PHE A 314 -17.32 -4.88 10.58
C PHE A 314 -18.79 -4.90 11.01
N GLN A 315 -19.43 -3.75 11.17
CA GLN A 315 -20.88 -3.67 11.42
C GLN A 315 -21.61 -2.98 10.26
N ASP A 316 -20.86 -2.42 9.30
CA ASP A 316 -21.42 -1.83 8.09
C ASP A 316 -21.86 -2.93 7.11
N THR A 317 -23.16 -3.24 7.12
CA THR A 317 -23.80 -4.21 6.22
C THR A 317 -23.82 -3.78 4.76
N THR A 318 -23.51 -2.51 4.46
CA THR A 318 -23.35 -2.01 3.09
C THR A 318 -21.93 -2.23 2.55
N SER A 319 -20.96 -2.46 3.44
CA SER A 319 -19.60 -2.89 3.12
C SER A 319 -19.62 -4.39 2.90
N ARG A 320 -19.78 -4.75 1.63
CA ARG A 320 -20.38 -6.01 1.16
C ARG A 320 -19.77 -7.32 1.68
N LYS A 321 -18.55 -7.35 2.25
CA LYS A 321 -17.78 -8.59 2.47
C LYS A 321 -16.72 -8.41 3.55
N GLN A 322 -17.17 -8.28 4.78
CA GLN A 322 -16.31 -8.20 5.94
C GLN A 322 -15.49 -9.48 6.11
N ILE A 323 -14.29 -9.34 6.67
CA ILE A 323 -13.53 -10.45 7.25
C ILE A 323 -14.44 -11.14 8.30
N GLU A 324 -15.06 -12.27 7.96
CA GLU A 324 -15.33 -13.29 8.99
C GLU A 324 -13.95 -13.83 9.37
N LEU A 325 -13.50 -13.43 10.56
CA LEU A 325 -12.11 -13.45 10.98
C LEU A 325 -11.48 -14.83 10.82
N TYR A 326 -10.59 -14.91 9.83
CA TYR A 326 -9.54 -15.92 9.84
C TYR A 326 -8.67 -15.65 11.07
N GLU A 327 -8.85 -16.45 12.11
CA GLU A 327 -8.04 -16.37 13.34
C GLU A 327 -6.66 -17.01 13.17
N GLY A 328 -6.32 -17.51 11.98
CA GLY A 328 -5.03 -18.14 11.72
C GLY A 328 -3.88 -17.13 11.62
N ASP A 329 -2.76 -17.47 12.25
CA ASP A 329 -1.44 -16.85 12.03
C ASP A 329 -0.73 -17.41 10.77
N GLY A 330 -1.48 -18.07 9.87
CA GLY A 330 -0.97 -18.87 8.75
C GLY A 330 -0.35 -18.10 7.58
N LEU A 331 -0.11 -16.79 7.71
CA LEU A 331 0.54 -15.99 6.66
C LEU A 331 1.94 -16.52 6.34
N TRP A 332 2.63 -16.97 7.39
CA TRP A 332 4.02 -17.46 7.40
C TRP A 332 4.13 -18.99 7.50
N GLN A 333 3.01 -19.68 7.75
CA GLN A 333 2.96 -21.14 7.75
C GLN A 333 2.70 -21.62 6.32
N ASN A 334 3.75 -21.72 5.52
CA ASN A 334 3.88 -22.56 4.31
C ASN A 334 5.31 -22.38 3.79
N GLN A 335 6.23 -23.22 4.27
CA GLN A 335 7.41 -23.64 3.50
C GLN A 335 7.01 -24.77 2.58
#